data_AF-A0A4Y3UQP3-F1
#
_entry.id   AF-A0A4Y3UQP3-F1
#
_cell.length_a   1.000
_cell.length_b   1.000
_cell.length_c   1.000
_cell.angle_alpha   90.00
_cell.angle_beta   90.00
_cell.angle_gamma   90.00
#
_symmetry.space_group_name_H-M   'P 1'
#
loop_
_entity.id
_entity.type
_entity.pdbx_description
1 polymer ?
#
loop_
_entity_poly.entity_id
_entity_poly.type
_entity_poly.pdbx_seq_one_letter_code
_entity_poly.pdbx_strand_id
1 'polypeptide(L)'
;MTLRDDLETVISSDPVMAEDRMAGIISLARAVADQADAQLSNTGALESRIIASYGGMLAQINRTIRDDRDRRRRTEAKTAGKASRLSLIRQQAAEATKVREEAW
;
A
#
# COMPACT_ATOMS: atom_id res chain seq x y z
N MET A 1 -2.32 8.33 27.94
CA MET A 1 -1.92 8.11 26.54
C MET A 1 -2.22 6.66 26.26
N THR A 2 -3.24 6.42 25.44
CA THR A 2 -3.75 5.09 25.12
C THR A 2 -3.14 4.58 23.82
N LEU A 3 -3.14 3.26 23.60
CA LEU A 3 -2.70 2.71 22.30
C LEU A 3 -3.54 3.25 21.15
N ARG A 4 -4.80 3.60 21.44
CA ARG A 4 -5.69 4.28 20.50
C ARG A 4 -5.19 5.65 20.06
N ASP A 5 -4.68 6.46 20.99
CA ASP A 5 -4.16 7.81 20.71
C ASP A 5 -2.88 7.76 19.85
N ASP A 6 -2.01 6.80 20.14
CA ASP A 6 -0.77 6.58 19.38
C ASP A 6 -1.06 6.17 17.95
N LEU A 7 -2.04 5.29 17.75
CA LEU A 7 -2.49 4.85 16.43
C LEU A 7 -3.06 6.01 15.61
N GLU A 8 -3.88 6.88 16.20
CA GLU A 8 -4.42 8.06 15.49
C GLU A 8 -3.32 9.03 15.10
N THR A 9 -2.29 9.19 15.93
CA THR A 9 -1.12 10.01 15.60
C THR A 9 -0.41 9.48 14.36
N VAL A 10 -0.18 8.16 14.28
CA VAL A 10 0.44 7.52 13.12
C VAL A 10 -0.44 7.65 11.87
N ILE A 11 -1.75 7.40 11.98
CA ILE A 11 -2.70 7.54 10.86
C ILE A 11 -2.70 8.98 10.33
N SER A 12 -2.70 9.97 11.23
CA SER A 12 -2.71 11.39 10.85
C SER A 12 -1.39 11.86 10.20
N SER A 13 -0.29 11.14 10.45
CA SER A 13 1.04 11.51 9.96
C SER A 13 1.35 11.01 8.54
N ASP A 14 0.64 9.99 8.04
CA ASP A 14 0.92 9.36 6.75
C ASP A 14 -0.25 9.55 5.75
N PRO A 15 -0.06 10.29 4.64
CA PRO A 15 -1.10 10.51 3.64
C PRO A 15 -1.57 9.22 2.93
N VAL A 16 -0.80 8.13 2.97
CA VAL A 16 -1.23 6.82 2.45
C VAL A 16 -2.37 6.24 3.29
N MET A 17 -2.43 6.57 4.58
CA MET A 17 -3.49 6.12 5.48
C MET A 17 -4.81 6.88 5.25
N ALA A 18 -4.78 8.02 4.55
CA ALA A 18 -5.99 8.76 4.18
C ALA A 18 -6.72 8.17 2.96
N GLU A 19 -6.15 7.16 2.29
CA GLU A 19 -6.78 6.54 1.13
C GLU A 19 -7.92 5.58 1.53
N ASP A 20 -9.05 5.63 0.81
CA ASP A 20 -10.25 4.81 1.10
C ASP A 20 -9.96 3.31 1.20
N ARG A 21 -8.97 2.81 0.46
CA ARG A 21 -8.57 1.39 0.53
C ARG A 21 -7.98 0.99 1.88
N MET A 22 -7.47 1.94 2.65
CA MET A 22 -6.92 1.73 3.98
C MET A 22 -8.00 1.79 5.07
N ALA A 23 -9.21 2.28 4.75
CA ALA A 23 -10.29 2.43 5.72
C ALA A 23 -10.64 1.14 6.46
N GLY A 24 -10.64 -0.01 5.76
CA GLY A 24 -10.88 -1.31 6.38
C GLY A 24 -9.76 -1.76 7.33
N ILE A 25 -8.49 -1.52 6.95
CA ILE A 25 -7.32 -1.85 7.76
C ILE A 25 -7.27 -0.93 9.00
N ILE A 26 -7.57 0.35 8.81
CA ILE A 26 -7.67 1.32 9.89
C ILE A 26 -8.78 0.93 10.84
N SER A 27 -9.99 0.64 10.35
CA SER A 27 -11.10 0.20 11.20
C SER A 27 -10.75 -1.02 12.05
N LEU A 28 -10.02 -1.98 11.48
CA LEU A 28 -9.54 -3.15 12.23
C LEU A 28 -8.49 -2.75 13.28
N ALA A 29 -7.48 -1.96 12.90
CA ALA A 29 -6.43 -1.50 13.81
C ALA A 29 -7.00 -0.71 15.00
N ARG A 30 -8.04 0.11 14.76
CA ARG A 30 -8.78 0.86 15.77
C ARG A 30 -9.45 -0.09 16.78
N ALA A 31 -10.22 -1.06 16.30
CA ALA A 31 -10.89 -2.05 17.15
C ALA A 31 -9.89 -2.88 17.98
N VAL A 32 -8.73 -3.19 17.40
CA VAL A 32 -7.62 -3.87 18.09
C VAL A 32 -7.04 -3.02 19.21
N ALA A 33 -6.78 -1.74 18.95
CA ALA A 33 -6.27 -0.81 19.96
C ALA A 33 -7.27 -0.65 21.11
N ASP A 34 -8.56 -0.46 20.80
CA ASP A 34 -9.63 -0.36 21.80
C ASP A 34 -9.68 -1.62 22.70
N GLN A 35 -9.56 -2.81 22.10
CA GLN A 35 -9.56 -4.07 22.84
C GLN A 35 -8.28 -4.25 23.69
N ALA A 36 -7.13 -3.81 23.19
CA ALA A 36 -5.87 -3.87 23.94
C ALA A 36 -5.87 -2.89 25.13
N ASP A 37 -6.36 -1.66 24.94
CA ASP A 37 -6.51 -0.67 25.99
C ASP A 37 -7.48 -1.15 27.09
N ALA A 38 -8.60 -1.77 26.71
CA ALA A 38 -9.57 -2.36 27.64
C ALA A 38 -9.00 -3.55 28.45
N GLN A 39 -8.03 -4.28 27.89
CA GLN A 39 -7.37 -5.38 28.59
C GLN A 39 -6.25 -4.90 29.50
N LEU A 40 -5.47 -3.91 29.05
CA LEU A 40 -4.48 -3.23 29.88
C LEU A 40 -5.12 -2.64 31.15
N SER A 41 -6.32 -2.07 31.03
CA SER A 41 -7.04 -1.50 32.17
C SER A 41 -7.63 -2.52 33.13
N ASN A 42 -8.02 -3.72 32.66
CA ASN A 42 -8.82 -4.66 33.45
C ASN A 42 -8.05 -5.84 34.05
N THR A 43 -6.91 -6.26 33.49
CA THR A 43 -6.28 -7.52 33.94
C THR A 43 -4.81 -7.40 34.33
N GLY A 44 -4.08 -6.33 33.95
CA GLY A 44 -2.63 -6.19 34.20
C GLY A 44 -1.75 -7.28 33.55
N ALA A 45 -2.34 -8.40 33.14
CA ALA A 45 -1.78 -9.48 32.37
C ALA A 45 -2.44 -9.46 30.99
N LEU A 46 -1.69 -9.05 29.97
CA LEU A 46 -2.05 -9.37 28.60
C LEU A 46 -1.99 -10.89 28.45
N GLU A 47 -3.11 -11.51 28.11
CA GLU A 47 -3.11 -12.93 27.80
C GLU A 47 -2.24 -13.16 26.55
N SER A 48 -1.13 -13.90 26.69
CA SER A 48 -0.15 -14.16 25.61
C SER A 48 -0.77 -14.68 24.31
N ARG A 49 -1.96 -15.31 24.36
CA ARG A 49 -2.70 -15.74 23.16
C ARG A 49 -3.21 -14.56 22.32
N ILE A 50 -3.57 -13.46 22.98
CA ILE A 50 -4.07 -12.26 22.32
C ILE A 50 -2.90 -11.51 21.68
N ILE A 51 -1.76 -11.40 22.37
CA ILE A 51 -0.50 -10.91 21.77
C ILE A 51 -0.10 -11.75 20.56
N ALA A 52 -0.11 -13.08 20.68
CA ALA A 52 0.27 -13.97 19.58
C ALA A 52 -0.67 -13.83 18.37
N SER A 53 -1.97 -13.70 18.62
CA SER A 53 -2.97 -13.44 17.58
C SER A 53 -2.74 -12.07 16.92
N TYR A 54 -2.43 -11.03 17.71
CA TYR A 54 -2.09 -9.70 17.19
C TYR A 54 -0.82 -9.68 16.36
N GLY A 55 0.25 -10.32 16.84
CA GLY A 55 1.50 -10.46 16.10
C GLY A 55 1.29 -11.18 14.76
N GLY A 56 0.48 -12.25 14.76
CA GLY A 56 0.10 -12.97 13.54
C GLY A 56 -0.68 -12.08 12.55
N MET A 57 -1.66 -11.32 13.04
CA MET A 57 -2.50 -10.45 12.23
C MET A 57 -1.70 -9.28 11.63
N LEU A 58 -0.84 -8.64 12.42
CA LEU A 58 0.06 -7.58 11.94
C LEU A 58 1.07 -8.11 10.91
N ALA A 59 1.61 -9.31 11.11
CA ALA A 59 2.50 -9.95 10.14
C ALA A 59 1.80 -10.29 8.83
N GLN A 60 0.50 -10.58 8.87
CA GLN A 60 -0.31 -10.84 7.68
C GLN A 60 -0.63 -9.54 6.92
N ILE A 61 -1.02 -8.48 7.64
CA ILE A 61 -1.23 -7.14 7.07
C ILE A 61 0.03 -6.63 6.37
N ASN A 62 1.19 -6.71 7.03
CA ASN A 62 2.48 -6.29 6.46
C ASN A 62 2.85 -7.07 5.19
N ARG A 63 2.56 -8.37 5.16
CA ARG A 63 2.76 -9.19 3.94
C ARG A 63 1.85 -8.73 2.81
N THR A 64 0.56 -8.52 3.08
CA THR A 64 -0.39 -8.02 2.08
C THR A 64 0.02 -6.66 1.53
N ILE A 65 0.50 -5.74 2.37
CA ILE A 65 0.99 -4.43 1.94
C ILE A 65 2.22 -4.56 1.02
N ARG A 66 3.19 -5.42 1.36
CA ARG A 66 4.36 -5.68 0.49
C ARG A 66 3.94 -6.30 -0.84
N ASP A 67 3.12 -7.33 -0.82
CA ASP A 67 2.68 -8.03 -2.01
C ASP A 67 1.92 -7.10 -2.97
N ASP A 68 1.11 -6.18 -2.43
CA ASP A 68 0.41 -5.17 -3.21
C ASP A 68 1.37 -4.11 -3.79
N ARG A 69 2.34 -3.61 -3.00
CA ARG A 69 3.39 -2.72 -3.50
C ARG A 69 4.18 -3.37 -4.64
N ASP A 70 4.55 -4.63 -4.50
CA ASP A 70 5.28 -5.38 -5.51
C ASP A 70 4.41 -5.70 -6.73
N ARG A 71 3.11 -5.92 -6.56
CA ARG A 71 2.15 -6.02 -7.67
C ARG A 71 2.06 -4.70 -8.44
N ARG A 72 2.00 -3.56 -7.75
CA ARG A 72 1.95 -2.23 -8.39
C ARG A 72 3.21 -1.89 -9.14
N ARG A 73 4.39 -2.07 -8.53
CA ARG A 73 5.68 -1.89 -9.21
C ARG A 73 5.78 -2.72 -10.49
N ARG A 74 5.31 -3.98 -10.45
CA ARG A 74 5.26 -4.84 -11.65
C ARG A 74 4.26 -4.34 -12.70
N THR A 75 3.15 -3.77 -12.27
CA THR A 75 2.12 -3.24 -13.18
C THR A 75 2.58 -1.93 -13.81
N GLU A 76 3.15 -1.02 -13.03
CA GLU A 76 3.76 0.23 -13.46
C GLU A 76 4.92 -0.01 -14.43
N ALA A 77 5.80 -0.97 -14.15
CA ALA A 77 6.87 -1.37 -15.06
C ALA A 77 6.34 -1.91 -16.40
N LYS A 78 5.23 -2.67 -16.38
CA LYS A 78 4.57 -3.17 -17.61
C LYS A 78 3.95 -2.04 -18.44
N THR A 79 3.39 -1.02 -17.81
CA THR A 79 2.84 0.16 -18.52
C THR A 79 3.93 1.09 -19.04
N ALA A 80 5.00 1.33 -18.26
CA ALA A 80 6.13 2.15 -18.68
C ALA A 80 6.90 1.54 -19.87
N GLY A 81 7.12 0.22 -19.86
CA GLY A 81 7.75 -0.49 -20.99
C GLY A 81 6.92 -0.46 -22.28
N LYS A 82 5.58 -0.46 -22.18
CA LYS A 82 4.68 -0.30 -23.35
C LYS A 82 4.66 1.13 -23.89
N ALA A 83 4.67 2.14 -23.03
CA ALA A 83 4.76 3.53 -23.45
C ALA A 83 6.08 3.84 -24.19
N SER A 84 7.20 3.27 -23.73
CA SER A 84 8.51 3.38 -24.38
C SER A 84 8.55 2.67 -25.75
N ARG A 85 7.96 1.48 -25.89
CA ARG A 85 7.93 0.77 -27.18
C ARG A 85 7.00 1.42 -28.20
N LEU A 86 5.85 1.94 -27.76
CA LEU A 86 4.91 2.65 -28.64
C LEU A 86 5.47 4.00 -29.13
N SER A 87 6.19 4.73 -28.28
CA SER A 87 6.87 5.98 -28.67
C SER A 87 8.00 5.71 -29.67
N LEU A 88 8.78 4.65 -29.49
CA LEU A 88 9.80 4.19 -30.46
C LEU A 88 9.17 3.84 -31.83
N ILE A 89 8.05 3.12 -31.84
CA ILE A 89 7.33 2.79 -33.08
C ILE A 89 6.80 4.05 -33.77
N ARG A 90 6.30 5.04 -33.01
CA ARG A 90 5.84 6.32 -33.57
C ARG A 90 6.98 7.16 -34.14
N GLN A 91 8.14 7.19 -33.50
CA GLN A 91 9.32 7.86 -34.03
C GLN A 91 9.79 7.21 -35.34
N GLN A 92 9.91 5.88 -35.37
CA GLN A 92 10.28 5.16 -36.59
C GLN A 92 9.26 5.35 -37.73
N ALA A 93 7.97 5.40 -37.40
CA ALA A 93 6.92 5.68 -38.40
C ALA A 93 6.99 7.11 -38.95
N ALA A 94 7.25 8.11 -38.09
CA ALA A 94 7.41 9.51 -38.49
C ALA A 94 8.67 9.75 -39.33
N GLU A 95 9.75 9.03 -39.02
CA GLU A 95 11.02 9.12 -39.76
C GLU A 95 10.90 8.45 -41.14
N ALA A 96 10.20 7.32 -41.23
CA ALA A 96 9.87 6.69 -42.51
C ALA A 96 8.95 7.54 -43.40
N THR A 97 8.11 8.41 -42.82
CA THR A 97 7.26 9.32 -43.60
C THR A 97 8.06 10.49 -44.17
N LYS A 98 8.99 11.06 -43.40
CA LYS A 98 9.89 12.12 -43.88
C LYS A 98 10.79 11.66 -45.03
N VAL A 99 11.40 10.48 -44.90
CA VAL A 99 12.26 9.92 -45.97
C VAL A 99 11.49 9.70 -47.28
N ARG A 100 10.18 9.42 -47.19
CA ARG A 100 9.32 9.24 -48.36
C ARG A 100 8.90 10.56 -49.01
N GLU A 101 8.78 11.64 -48.23
CA GLU A 101 8.48 12.99 -48.73
C GLU A 101 9.69 13.67 -49.37
N GLU A 102 10.91 13.36 -48.92
CA GLU A 102 12.17 13.87 -49.51
C GLU A 102 12.62 13.10 -50.77
N ALA A 103 11.96 11.99 -51.09
CA ALA A 103 12.27 11.14 -52.26
C ALA A 103 11.39 11.42 -53.49
N TRP A 104 10.60 12.49 -53.48
CA TRP A 104 9.80 13.03 -54.60
C TRP A 104 10.22 14.45 -54.93
#